data_AF-A0A2W4ZXG2-F1
#
_entry.id   AF-A0A2W4ZXG2-F1
#
_cell.length_a   1.000
_cell.length_b   1.000
_cell.length_c   1.000
_cell.angle_alpha   90.00
_cell.angle_beta   90.00
_cell.angle_gamma   90.00
#
_symmetry.space_group_name_H-M   'P 1'
#
loop_
_entity.id
_entity.type
_entity.pdbx_description
1 polymer ?
#
loop_
_entity_poly.entity_id
_entity_poly.type
_entity_poly.pdbx_seq_one_letter_code
_entity_poly.pdbx_strand_id
1 'polypeptide(L)'
;MNGIRKPLEIRLDTACPPLNVAMVMAAGLGKRMRPLTATRPKPMVEVAGKPLIDHALDRLRAAGVRRAVVNVHYLADALEAHLRKRSDGLQIDISDERAALLETGGGLRKALPLLDEDPILVVNSDNLWVDGPGDT
;
A
#
# COMPACT_ATOMS: atom_id res chain seq x y z
N MET A 1 29.59 34.86 9.05
CA MET A 1 29.35 34.30 7.70
C MET A 1 28.62 32.97 7.86
N ASN A 2 27.35 32.93 7.46
CA ASN A 2 26.46 31.77 7.61
C ASN A 2 26.88 30.65 6.64
N GLY A 3 27.28 29.49 7.18
CA GLY A 3 27.52 28.28 6.38
C GLY A 3 26.18 27.63 6.00
N ILE A 4 25.83 27.67 4.73
CA ILE A 4 24.70 26.91 4.17
C ILE A 4 25.04 25.42 4.35
N ARG A 5 24.23 24.69 5.12
CA ARG A 5 24.37 23.22 5.19
C ARG A 5 24.07 22.64 3.80
N LYS A 6 24.93 21.75 3.33
CA LYS A 6 24.72 21.01 2.08
C LYS A 6 23.36 20.29 2.17
N PRO A 7 22.52 20.32 1.12
CA PRO A 7 21.26 19.59 1.10
C PRO A 7 21.49 18.10 1.36
N LEU A 8 20.52 17.44 2.00
CA LEU A 8 20.54 15.98 2.12
C LEU A 8 20.46 15.38 0.71
N GLU A 9 21.54 14.76 0.25
CA GLU A 9 21.56 13.99 -0.98
C GLU A 9 21.01 12.59 -0.69
N ILE A 10 19.94 12.19 -1.38
CA ILE A 10 19.48 10.80 -1.39
C ILE A 10 20.55 9.98 -2.10
N ARG A 11 21.35 9.22 -1.34
CA ARG A 11 22.27 8.24 -1.91
C ARG A 11 21.52 6.93 -2.09
N LEU A 12 21.21 6.60 -3.33
CA LEU A 12 20.68 5.29 -3.68
C LEU A 12 21.78 4.26 -3.52
N ASP A 13 21.63 3.37 -2.56
CA ASP A 13 22.46 2.17 -2.47
C ASP A 13 21.86 1.09 -3.36
N THR A 14 22.40 0.98 -4.58
CA THR A 14 21.95 -0.01 -5.56
C THR A 14 22.44 -1.43 -5.27
N ALA A 15 23.30 -1.62 -4.26
CA ALA A 15 23.73 -2.93 -3.82
C ALA A 15 22.77 -3.56 -2.79
N CYS A 16 21.83 -2.78 -2.23
CA CYS A 16 20.82 -3.29 -1.32
C CYS A 16 19.79 -4.15 -2.09
N PRO A 17 19.52 -5.40 -1.64
CA PRO A 17 18.49 -6.22 -2.27
C PRO A 17 17.11 -5.56 -2.13
N PRO A 18 16.17 -5.84 -3.06
CA PRO A 18 14.82 -5.29 -2.96
C PRO A 18 14.16 -5.75 -1.66
N LEU A 19 13.37 -4.87 -1.05
CA LEU A 19 12.60 -5.18 0.15
C LEU A 19 11.52 -6.21 -0.22
N ASN A 20 11.44 -7.31 0.52
CA ASN A 20 10.56 -8.42 0.14
C ASN A 20 9.15 -8.27 0.70
N VAL A 21 9.01 -7.54 1.81
CA VAL A 21 7.76 -7.37 2.56
C VAL A 21 7.31 -5.91 2.54
N ALA A 22 6.01 -5.71 2.28
CA ALA A 22 5.38 -4.40 2.34
C ALA A 22 4.10 -4.42 3.18
N MET A 23 3.82 -3.31 3.86
CA MET A 23 2.53 -2.98 4.44
C MET A 23 1.78 -2.05 3.47
N VAL A 24 0.52 -2.38 3.17
CA VAL A 24 -0.38 -1.58 2.33
C VAL A 24 -1.55 -1.08 3.18
N MET A 25 -1.61 0.24 3.37
CA MET A 25 -2.62 0.91 4.18
C MET A 25 -3.93 1.05 3.38
N ALA A 26 -4.97 0.30 3.75
CA ALA A 26 -6.23 0.18 3.02
C ALA A 26 -7.50 0.26 3.92
N ALA A 27 -7.36 0.43 5.23
CA ALA A 27 -8.48 0.45 6.20
C ALA A 27 -9.33 1.75 6.22
N GLY A 28 -8.97 2.79 5.46
CA GLY A 28 -9.60 4.10 5.55
C GLY A 28 -11.07 4.16 5.13
N LEU A 29 -11.87 4.99 5.82
CA LEU A 29 -13.32 5.16 5.57
C LEU A 29 -13.67 5.83 4.23
N GLY A 30 -12.71 6.41 3.51
CA GLY A 30 -12.94 7.01 2.19
C GLY A 30 -13.93 8.18 2.14
N LYS A 31 -14.27 8.80 3.28
CA LYS A 31 -15.40 9.77 3.41
C LYS A 31 -15.37 10.92 2.41
N ARG A 32 -14.18 11.42 2.04
CA ARG A 32 -13.99 12.54 1.12
C ARG A 32 -14.33 12.22 -0.34
N MET A 33 -14.41 10.93 -0.70
CA MET A 33 -14.68 10.47 -2.07
C MET A 33 -16.12 9.99 -2.27
N ARG A 34 -17.03 10.29 -1.35
CA ARG A 34 -18.44 9.99 -1.54
C ARG A 34 -19.00 10.80 -2.74
N PRO A 35 -19.91 10.23 -3.54
CA PRO A 35 -20.63 8.97 -3.32
C PRO A 35 -19.87 7.70 -3.75
N LEU A 36 -18.71 7.80 -4.40
CA LEU A 36 -17.99 6.64 -4.94
C LEU A 36 -17.68 5.60 -3.87
N THR A 37 -17.37 6.04 -2.65
CA THR A 37 -17.02 5.17 -1.51
C THR A 37 -18.19 4.85 -0.60
N ALA A 38 -19.44 5.09 -1.01
CA ALA A 38 -20.62 4.77 -0.18
C ALA A 38 -20.92 3.26 -0.17
N THR A 39 -20.61 2.55 -1.25
CA THR A 39 -20.92 1.13 -1.46
C THR A 39 -19.70 0.27 -1.80
N ARG A 40 -18.52 0.88 -1.86
CA ARG A 40 -17.24 0.18 -2.05
C ARG A 40 -16.15 0.83 -1.20
N PRO A 41 -15.15 0.09 -0.73
CA PRO A 41 -14.03 0.67 0.01
C PRO A 41 -13.16 1.52 -0.94
N LYS A 42 -12.54 2.59 -0.42
CA LYS A 42 -11.67 3.49 -1.22
C LYS A 42 -10.61 2.75 -2.06
N PRO A 43 -9.90 1.73 -1.53
CA PRO A 43 -8.93 0.95 -2.31
C PRO A 43 -9.51 0.28 -3.56
N MET A 44 -10.83 0.06 -3.61
CA MET A 44 -11.55 -0.51 -4.75
C MET A 44 -12.19 0.54 -5.69
N VAL A 45 -11.91 1.83 -5.49
CA VAL A 45 -12.24 2.83 -6.51
C VAL A 45 -11.34 2.58 -7.72
N GLU A 46 -11.92 2.59 -8.91
CA GLU A 46 -11.20 2.31 -10.15
C GLU A 46 -10.64 3.58 -10.77
N VAL A 47 -9.41 3.47 -11.28
CA VAL A 47 -8.78 4.47 -12.15
C VAL A 47 -8.30 3.72 -13.40
N ALA A 48 -8.70 4.21 -14.58
CA ALA A 48 -8.43 3.58 -15.87
C ALA A 48 -8.84 2.08 -15.90
N GLY A 49 -9.99 1.74 -15.30
CA GLY A 49 -10.54 0.39 -15.28
C GLY A 49 -9.86 -0.60 -14.32
N LYS A 50 -8.95 -0.13 -13.47
CA LYS A 50 -8.27 -0.96 -12.46
C LYS A 50 -8.42 -0.35 -11.05
N PRO A 51 -8.74 -1.15 -10.01
CA PRO A 51 -8.77 -0.71 -8.63
C PRO A 51 -7.48 -0.02 -8.17
N LEU A 52 -7.57 1.05 -7.38
CA LEU A 52 -6.43 1.76 -6.82
C LEU A 52 -5.43 0.83 -6.12
N ILE A 53 -5.93 -0.11 -5.31
CA ILE A 53 -5.06 -1.07 -4.60
C ILE A 53 -4.30 -1.97 -5.57
N ASP A 54 -4.88 -2.33 -6.70
CA ASP A 54 -4.22 -3.18 -7.68
C ASP A 54 -3.08 -2.43 -8.37
N HIS A 55 -3.23 -1.12 -8.63
CA HIS A 55 -2.11 -0.30 -9.11
C HIS A 55 -0.94 -0.32 -8.11
N ALA A 56 -1.23 -0.16 -6.81
CA ALA A 56 -0.19 -0.19 -5.78
C ALA A 56 0.49 -1.57 -5.66
N LEU A 57 -0.29 -2.66 -5.64
CA LEU A 57 0.22 -4.03 -5.55
C LEU A 57 1.06 -4.41 -6.79
N ASP A 58 0.64 -4.00 -7.98
CA ASP A 58 1.40 -4.26 -9.21
C ASP A 58 2.76 -3.56 -9.19
N ARG A 59 2.82 -2.33 -8.64
CA ARG A 59 4.08 -1.60 -8.48
C ARG A 59 4.99 -2.24 -7.43
N LEU A 60 4.44 -2.68 -6.30
CA LEU A 60 5.20 -3.41 -5.28
C LEU A 60 5.80 -4.70 -5.87
N ARG A 61 4.99 -5.48 -6.59
CA ARG A 61 5.46 -6.70 -7.26
C ARG A 61 6.54 -6.41 -8.29
N ALA A 62 6.37 -5.37 -9.12
CA ALA A 62 7.37 -4.95 -10.10
C ALA A 62 8.68 -4.47 -9.43
N ALA A 63 8.62 -3.93 -8.22
CA ALA A 63 9.77 -3.54 -7.41
C ALA A 63 10.45 -4.72 -6.68
N GLY A 64 9.94 -5.95 -6.82
CA GLY A 64 10.53 -7.15 -6.23
C GLY A 64 9.95 -7.58 -4.88
N VAL A 65 8.90 -6.90 -4.39
CA VAL A 65 8.17 -7.32 -3.19
C VAL A 65 7.45 -8.65 -3.46
N ARG A 66 7.63 -9.62 -2.57
CA ARG A 66 7.02 -10.96 -2.68
C ARG A 66 5.84 -11.16 -1.76
N ARG A 67 5.72 -10.35 -0.70
CA ARG A 67 4.66 -10.46 0.30
C ARG A 67 4.14 -9.09 0.71
N ALA A 68 2.83 -8.95 0.77
CA ALA A 68 2.15 -7.74 1.20
C ALA A 68 1.19 -8.04 2.36
N VAL A 69 1.25 -7.24 3.42
CA VAL A 69 0.24 -7.22 4.48
C VAL A 69 -0.70 -6.05 4.20
N VAL A 70 -2.00 -6.31 4.13
CA VAL A 70 -3.02 -5.29 3.83
C VAL A 70 -3.95 -5.16 5.04
N ASN A 71 -4.09 -3.96 5.60
CA ASN A 71 -5.11 -3.76 6.65
C ASN A 71 -6.49 -3.46 6.06
N VAL A 72 -7.53 -4.00 6.69
CA VAL A 72 -8.92 -3.88 6.22
C VAL A 72 -9.85 -3.47 7.36
N HIS A 73 -10.81 -2.58 7.09
CA HIS A 73 -11.80 -2.16 8.09
C HIS A 73 -13.16 -1.88 7.45
N TYR A 74 -13.28 -0.78 6.71
CA TYR A 74 -14.53 -0.40 6.04
C TYR A 74 -14.80 -1.32 4.85
N LEU A 75 -15.98 -1.96 4.82
CA LEU A 75 -16.36 -2.92 3.78
C LEU A 75 -15.27 -3.99 3.56
N ALA A 76 -14.65 -4.44 4.65
CA ALA A 76 -13.49 -5.31 4.63
C ALA A 76 -13.72 -6.61 3.86
N ASP A 77 -14.91 -7.21 3.95
CA ASP A 77 -15.23 -8.46 3.24
C ASP A 77 -15.13 -8.30 1.72
N ALA A 78 -15.55 -7.15 1.18
CA ALA A 78 -15.46 -6.88 -0.25
C ALA A 78 -14.00 -6.74 -0.69
N LEU A 79 -13.18 -6.03 0.09
CA LEU A 79 -11.77 -5.86 -0.18
C LEU A 79 -11.00 -7.18 -0.07
N GLU A 80 -11.25 -7.95 0.98
CA GLU A 80 -10.63 -9.26 1.19
C GLU A 80 -11.01 -10.25 0.09
N ALA A 81 -12.28 -10.28 -0.33
CA ALA A 81 -12.73 -11.10 -1.44
C ALA A 81 -12.07 -10.69 -2.78
N HIS A 82 -11.80 -9.40 -2.99
CA HIS A 82 -11.06 -8.91 -4.15
C HIS A 82 -9.60 -9.40 -4.13
N LEU A 83 -8.91 -9.22 -2.99
CA LEU A 83 -7.50 -9.58 -2.84
C LEU A 83 -7.26 -11.09 -2.99
N ARG A 84 -8.16 -11.93 -2.47
CA ARG A 84 -8.06 -13.40 -2.60
C ARG A 84 -8.16 -13.91 -4.04
N LYS A 85 -8.70 -13.12 -4.97
CA LYS A 85 -8.78 -13.49 -6.39
C LYS A 85 -7.47 -13.26 -7.14
N ARG A 86 -6.50 -12.56 -6.55
CA ARG A 86 -5.20 -12.32 -7.17
C ARG A 86 -4.38 -13.62 -7.18
N SER A 87 -3.74 -13.87 -8.31
CA SER A 87 -2.93 -15.07 -8.56
C SER A 87 -1.64 -14.75 -9.31
N ASP A 88 -1.12 -13.54 -9.14
CA ASP A 88 0.04 -13.00 -9.86
C ASP A 88 1.38 -13.21 -9.12
N GLY A 89 1.39 -14.10 -8.12
CA GLY A 89 2.58 -14.50 -7.38
C GLY A 89 2.95 -13.62 -6.19
N LEU A 90 2.21 -12.54 -5.92
CA LEU A 90 2.34 -11.74 -4.71
C LEU A 90 1.54 -12.40 -3.57
N GLN A 91 2.20 -12.82 -2.49
CA GLN A 91 1.51 -13.33 -1.30
C GLN A 91 0.84 -12.18 -0.57
N ILE A 92 -0.43 -12.32 -0.19
CA ILE A 92 -1.20 -11.28 0.51
C ILE A 92 -1.74 -11.83 1.82
N ASP A 93 -1.36 -11.19 2.93
CA ASP A 93 -1.92 -11.45 4.26
C ASP A 93 -2.80 -10.28 4.71
N ILE A 94 -3.84 -10.57 5.49
CA ILE A 94 -4.81 -9.58 5.95
C ILE A 94 -4.56 -9.22 7.41
N SER A 95 -4.40 -7.91 7.69
CA SER A 95 -4.47 -7.34 9.04
C SER A 95 -5.89 -6.81 9.30
N ASP A 96 -6.71 -7.61 9.98
CA ASP A 96 -8.13 -7.33 10.14
C ASP A 96 -8.42 -6.28 11.22
N GLU A 97 -8.87 -5.09 10.84
CA GLU A 97 -9.29 -3.99 11.72
C GLU A 97 -10.83 -3.84 11.84
N ARG A 98 -11.66 -4.81 11.41
CA ARG A 98 -13.14 -4.73 11.46
C ARG A 98 -13.69 -4.31 12.83
N ALA A 99 -13.08 -4.79 13.92
CA ALA A 99 -13.49 -4.46 15.29
C ALA A 99 -13.25 -2.99 15.68
N ALA A 100 -12.20 -2.36 15.15
CA ALA A 100 -11.85 -0.96 15.44
C ALA A 100 -10.87 -0.43 14.39
N LEU A 101 -11.17 0.74 13.82
CA LEU A 101 -10.23 1.46 12.96
C LEU A 101 -9.08 2.00 13.81
N LEU A 102 -7.85 1.59 13.49
CA LEU A 102 -6.66 1.91 14.30
C LEU A 102 -5.83 3.06 13.73
N GLU A 103 -6.30 3.69 12.66
CA GLU A 103 -5.57 4.72 11.90
C GLU A 103 -4.18 4.20 11.44
N THR A 104 -3.32 5.09 10.93
CA THR A 104 -2.06 4.67 10.31
C THR A 104 -1.10 3.98 11.30
N GLY A 105 -0.83 4.63 12.45
CA GLY A 105 0.15 4.12 13.41
C GLY A 105 -0.33 2.86 14.14
N GLY A 106 -1.61 2.82 14.52
CA GLY A 106 -2.18 1.66 15.20
C GLY A 106 -2.32 0.45 14.26
N GLY A 107 -2.71 0.68 13.00
CA GLY A 107 -2.78 -0.37 11.98
C GLY A 107 -1.41 -0.98 11.70
N LEU A 108 -0.36 -0.16 11.56
CA LEU A 108 1.01 -0.63 11.41
C LEU A 108 1.46 -1.43 12.64
N ARG A 109 1.22 -0.93 13.85
CA ARG A 109 1.59 -1.63 15.10
C ARG A 109 0.92 -2.99 15.22
N LYS A 110 -0.35 -3.09 14.84
CA LYS A 110 -1.10 -4.35 14.83
C LYS A 110 -0.56 -5.34 13.80
N ALA A 111 -0.12 -4.85 12.65
CA ALA A 111 0.42 -5.67 11.57
C ALA A 111 1.85 -6.17 11.83
N LEU A 112 2.59 -5.62 12.81
CA LEU A 112 3.99 -5.99 13.09
C LEU A 112 4.26 -7.50 13.17
N PRO A 113 3.44 -8.35 13.84
CA PRO A 113 3.68 -9.79 13.87
C PRO A 113 3.59 -10.48 12.50
N LEU A 114 2.92 -9.84 11.52
CA LEU A 114 2.87 -10.30 10.14
C LEU A 114 4.03 -9.77 9.31
N LEU A 115 4.74 -8.72 9.76
CA LEU A 115 5.80 -8.02 9.05
C LEU A 115 7.18 -8.47 9.57
N ASP A 116 7.50 -9.75 9.37
CA ASP A 116 8.72 -10.43 9.86
C ASP A 116 9.99 -10.11 9.02
N GLU A 117 10.20 -8.84 8.68
CA GLU A 117 11.42 -8.35 8.03
C GLU A 117 11.79 -6.94 8.55
N ASP A 118 13.06 -6.56 8.46
CA ASP A 118 13.55 -5.21 8.75
C ASP A 118 14.69 -4.87 7.77
N PRO A 119 14.55 -3.84 6.91
CA PRO A 119 13.44 -2.89 6.85
C PRO A 119 12.24 -3.37 6.02
N ILE A 120 11.10 -2.71 6.21
CA ILE A 120 9.86 -2.93 5.44
C ILE A 120 9.46 -1.68 4.65
N LEU A 121 8.69 -1.90 3.58
CA LEU A 121 7.97 -0.82 2.90
C LEU A 121 6.61 -0.57 3.55
N VAL A 122 6.20 0.69 3.65
CA VAL A 122 4.84 1.06 4.04
C VAL A 122 4.28 2.02 2.99
N VAL A 123 3.17 1.66 2.37
CA VAL A 123 2.55 2.44 1.28
C VAL A 123 1.05 2.60 1.50
N ASN A 124 0.48 3.69 1.02
CA ASN A 124 -0.97 3.83 0.96
C ASN A 124 -1.53 3.13 -0.28
N SER A 125 -2.69 2.47 -0.14
CA SER A 125 -3.35 1.77 -1.25
C SER A 125 -3.90 2.69 -2.35
N ASP A 126 -3.92 3.99 -2.11
CA ASP A 126 -4.52 5.01 -2.98
C ASP A 126 -3.48 5.92 -3.64
N ASN A 127 -2.19 5.63 -3.44
CA ASN A 127 -1.12 6.30 -4.17
C ASN A 127 -1.09 5.79 -5.61
N LEU A 128 -1.28 6.71 -6.57
CA LEU A 128 -1.12 6.43 -7.98
C LEU A 128 0.18 7.07 -8.48
N TRP A 129 1.10 6.24 -8.96
CA TRP A 129 2.40 6.70 -9.46
C TRP A 129 2.54 6.38 -10.95
N VAL A 130 2.76 7.43 -11.74
CA VAL A 130 3.12 7.37 -13.16
C VAL A 130 4.61 7.67 -13.29
N ASP A 131 5.32 6.89 -14.11
CA ASP A 131 6.75 7.05 -14.34
C ASP A 131 7.00 8.21 -15.31
N GLY A 132 6.70 9.44 -14.88
CA GLY A 132 6.84 10.65 -15.70
C GLY A 132 6.11 10.57 -17.06
N PRO A 133 6.30 11.55 -17.95
CA PRO A 133 6.02 11.33 -19.36
C PRO A 133 6.97 10.24 -19.89
N GLY A 134 6.41 9.15 -20.39
CA GLY A 134 7.14 8.26 -21.28
C GLY A 134 7.11 8.88 -22.67
N ASP A 135 8.28 9.20 -23.23
CA ASP A 135 8.36 9.51 -24.66
C ASP A 135 7.91 8.26 -25.43
N THR A 136 6.71 8.33 -26.02
CA THR A 136 6.20 7.35 -26.98
C THR A 136 6.71 7.68 -28.38
#